data_AF-A0AB39Y246-F1
#
_entry.id   AF-A0AB39Y246-F1
#
_cell.length_a   1.000
_cell.length_b   1.000
_cell.length_c   1.000
_cell.angle_alpha   90.00
_cell.angle_beta   90.00
_cell.angle_gamma   90.00
#
_symmetry.space_group_name_H-M   'P 1'
#
loop_
_entity.id
_entity.type
_entity.pdbx_description
1 polymer ?
#
loop_
_entity_poly.entity_id
_entity_poly.type
_entity_poly.pdbx_seq_one_letter_code
_entity_poly.pdbx_strand_id
1 'polypeptide(L)'
;MDDTRDTPPDLMTISAFARRVGLAPSALRFYDDCRVLLPAHVDPLTGYRHYTAAQEPRAALLRDLRAAGLALADVVAVLDGPAEGAREVLERHRAAVRERGRAADEAIRAVLGGLPGGPGVTEFTLGGAELASAARQVAPAAGRDPGHPVLGCVLLEFEEDEVRFVATDRYRFALRTLRPSALTGPPGRFLIEADALVALGAWAARAAEVTVTAGPEGSGIPFTIRHPGGSRDVVPADGAFPAYREMLAALEGPAHRVVVDRAALIAALDTCGADVPAVAVELGRDRLLVSRPDTGVCAARLAAVREEAEPVRIGFDPAVLAPALEAAVGPDVLLEISFAPARPVLVRSADQGSFTTLVMPVALPARPAGGGRAP
;
A
#
# COMPACT_ATOMS: atom_id res chain seq x y z
N MET A 1 20.57 81.04 3.38
CA MET A 1 19.34 80.69 4.11
C MET A 1 18.45 79.98 3.11
N ASP A 2 18.83 78.77 2.71
CA ASP A 2 18.76 77.53 3.50
C ASP A 2 17.30 77.05 3.58
N ASP A 3 16.92 76.16 2.67
CA ASP A 3 16.56 74.78 3.03
C ASP A 3 16.17 74.02 1.74
N THR A 4 17.02 73.08 1.36
CA THR A 4 16.82 72.19 0.21
C THR A 4 15.80 71.15 0.66
N ARG A 5 14.50 71.41 0.46
CA ARG A 5 13.45 70.40 0.73
C ARG A 5 13.52 69.28 -0.30
N ASP A 6 14.44 68.36 -0.03
CA ASP A 6 14.55 67.02 -0.59
C ASP A 6 13.22 66.31 -0.33
N THR A 7 12.30 66.38 -1.29
CA THR A 7 11.00 65.70 -1.19
C THR A 7 11.25 64.24 -1.52
N PRO A 8 11.18 63.30 -0.56
CA PRO A 8 11.45 61.89 -0.86
C PRO A 8 10.44 61.40 -1.91
N PRO A 9 10.88 60.68 -2.96
CA PRO A 9 10.01 60.26 -4.05
C PRO A 9 8.93 59.27 -3.54
N ASP A 10 7.69 59.49 -3.99
CA ASP A 10 6.48 58.67 -3.77
C ASP A 10 6.08 58.37 -2.30
N LEU A 11 5.75 59.44 -1.56
CA LEU A 11 5.03 59.31 -0.29
C LEU A 11 3.54 58.98 -0.52
N MET A 12 3.12 57.82 -0.02
CA MET A 12 1.73 57.35 -0.04
C MET A 12 1.07 57.59 1.32
N THR A 13 -0.21 57.98 1.30
CA THR A 13 -1.03 58.01 2.52
C THR A 13 -1.17 56.61 3.11
N ILE A 14 -1.38 56.52 4.43
CA ILE A 14 -1.62 55.24 5.13
C ILE A 14 -2.68 54.37 4.46
N SER A 15 -3.76 54.96 3.93
CA SER A 15 -4.83 54.24 3.24
C SER A 15 -4.42 53.72 1.87
N ALA A 16 -3.58 54.45 1.13
CA ALA A 16 -3.04 54.00 -0.15
C ALA A 16 -2.04 52.86 0.04
N PHE A 17 -1.13 52.99 1.02
CA PHE A 17 -0.15 51.97 1.35
C PHE A 17 -0.82 50.68 1.88
N ALA A 18 -1.77 50.82 2.82
CA ALA A 18 -2.59 49.73 3.36
C ALA A 18 -3.18 48.82 2.26
N ARG A 19 -3.81 49.41 1.24
CA ARG A 19 -4.40 48.68 0.12
C ARG A 19 -3.36 47.90 -0.69
N ARG A 20 -2.17 48.48 -0.90
CA ARG A 20 -1.11 47.82 -1.70
C ARG A 20 -0.51 46.61 -0.99
N VAL A 21 -0.32 46.71 0.33
CA VAL A 21 0.34 45.64 1.12
C VAL A 21 -0.65 44.65 1.74
N GLY A 22 -1.96 44.86 1.58
CA GLY A 22 -3.01 44.00 2.13
C GLY A 22 -3.15 44.09 3.65
N LEU A 23 -2.88 45.26 4.24
CA LEU A 23 -3.03 45.52 5.67
C LEU A 23 -4.11 46.56 5.92
N ALA A 24 -4.76 46.51 7.08
CA ALA A 24 -5.69 47.56 7.50
C ALA A 24 -4.91 48.83 7.92
N PRO A 25 -5.45 50.04 7.69
CA PRO A 25 -4.83 51.28 8.20
C PRO A 25 -4.67 51.31 9.73
N SER A 26 -5.51 50.59 10.48
CA SER A 26 -5.36 50.42 11.93
C SER A 26 -4.18 49.50 12.28
N ALA A 27 -3.94 48.45 11.49
CA ALA A 27 -2.80 47.56 11.67
C ALA A 27 -1.48 48.29 11.43
N LEU A 28 -1.40 49.16 10.42
CA LEU A 28 -0.22 49.99 10.17
C LEU A 28 0.08 50.96 11.32
N ARG A 29 -0.96 51.55 11.94
CA ARG A 29 -0.80 52.36 13.16
C ARG A 29 -0.28 51.52 14.32
N PHE A 30 -0.86 50.35 14.53
CA PHE A 30 -0.42 49.41 15.56
C PHE A 30 1.05 49.00 15.38
N TYR A 31 1.49 48.71 14.16
CA TYR A 31 2.89 48.35 13.89
C TYR A 31 3.85 49.53 14.01
N ASP A 32 3.40 50.75 13.77
CA ASP A 32 4.16 51.97 14.09
C ASP A 32 4.27 52.16 15.61
N ASP A 33 3.16 52.04 16.35
CA ASP A 33 3.14 52.16 17.82
C ASP A 33 4.07 51.11 18.47
N CYS A 34 4.09 49.89 17.92
CA CYS A 34 5.01 48.82 18.33
C CYS A 34 6.43 48.95 17.72
N ARG A 35 6.71 50.00 16.94
CA ARG A 35 8.00 50.29 16.30
C ARG A 35 8.51 49.22 15.32
N VAL A 36 7.62 48.41 14.76
CA VAL A 36 7.95 47.32 13.83
C VAL A 36 7.94 47.78 12.37
N LEU A 37 7.05 48.71 12.03
CA LEU A 37 6.96 49.32 10.70
C LEU A 37 6.64 50.81 10.84
N LEU A 38 7.69 51.63 10.89
CA LEU A 38 7.58 53.07 11.06
C LEU A 38 7.13 53.73 9.74
N PRO A 39 6.35 54.82 9.78
CA PRO A 39 6.11 55.65 8.61
C PRO A 39 7.42 56.32 8.17
N ALA A 40 7.59 56.50 6.85
CA ALA A 40 8.71 57.25 6.30
C ALA A 40 8.65 58.75 6.69
N HIS A 41 7.44 59.28 6.85
CA HIS A 41 7.21 60.64 7.30
C HIS A 41 5.92 60.75 8.10
N VAL A 42 5.95 61.57 9.16
CA VAL A 42 4.76 61.99 9.89
C VAL A 42 4.64 63.50 9.72
N ASP A 43 3.52 63.95 9.15
CA ASP A 43 3.24 65.37 8.97
C ASP A 43 3.19 66.07 10.34
N PRO A 44 4.04 67.07 10.61
CA PRO A 44 4.13 67.71 11.92
C PRO A 44 2.92 68.58 12.28
N LEU A 45 2.11 68.99 11.29
CA LEU A 45 0.93 69.83 11.49
C LEU A 45 -0.34 68.97 11.68
N THR A 46 -0.45 67.88 10.92
CA THR A 46 -1.68 67.07 10.87
C THR A 46 -1.55 65.71 11.56
N GLY A 47 -0.33 65.25 11.86
CA GLY A 47 -0.04 63.92 12.41
C GLY A 47 -0.27 62.77 11.42
N TYR A 48 -0.48 63.07 10.13
CA TYR A 48 -0.71 62.05 9.11
C TYR A 48 0.56 61.26 8.81
N ARG A 49 0.39 59.94 8.69
CA ARG A 49 1.46 58.99 8.40
C ARG A 49 1.56 58.74 6.91
N HIS A 50 2.78 58.86 6.40
CA HIS A 50 3.13 58.61 5.01
C HIS A 50 4.19 57.52 4.92
N TYR A 51 4.02 56.64 3.93
CA TYR A 51 4.88 55.49 3.67
C TYR A 51 5.40 55.54 2.24
N THR A 52 6.52 54.88 1.95
CA THR A 52 7.08 54.80 0.59
C THR A 52 6.95 53.40 0.01
N ALA A 53 7.06 53.28 -1.31
CA ALA A 53 7.07 51.99 -2.00
C ALA A 53 8.20 51.07 -1.53
N ALA A 54 9.32 51.62 -1.07
CA ALA A 54 10.45 50.86 -0.52
C ALA A 54 10.09 50.06 0.74
N GLN A 55 9.00 50.42 1.44
CA GLN A 55 8.54 49.74 2.65
C GLN A 55 7.61 48.56 2.36
N GLU A 56 7.17 48.38 1.12
CA GLU A 56 6.24 47.31 0.72
C GLU A 56 6.77 45.90 1.01
N PRO A 57 8.03 45.54 0.70
CA PRO A 57 8.53 44.19 0.96
C PRO A 57 8.50 43.84 2.45
N ARG A 58 8.89 44.79 3.32
CA ARG A 58 8.85 44.60 4.77
C ARG A 58 7.43 44.44 5.27
N ALA A 59 6.50 45.26 4.80
CA ALA A 59 5.09 45.20 5.19
C ALA A 59 4.42 43.89 4.71
N ALA A 60 4.75 43.43 3.51
CA ALA A 60 4.27 42.15 2.98
C ALA A 60 4.80 40.97 3.80
N LEU A 61 6.11 40.94 4.11
CA LEU A 61 6.70 39.91 4.95
C LEU A 61 6.09 39.89 6.35
N LEU A 62 5.91 41.06 6.97
CA LEU A 62 5.23 41.19 8.26
C LEU A 62 3.81 40.60 8.20
N ARG A 63 3.04 40.93 7.16
CA ARG A 63 1.68 40.41 6.94
C ARG A 63 1.69 38.88 6.84
N ASP A 64 2.60 38.32 6.04
CA ASP A 64 2.69 36.87 5.81
C ASP A 64 3.06 36.12 7.09
N LEU A 65 4.02 36.64 7.87
CA LEU A 65 4.40 36.05 9.16
C LEU A 65 3.26 36.10 10.19
N ARG A 66 2.50 37.20 10.22
CA ARG A 66 1.31 37.33 11.09
C ARG A 66 0.17 36.40 10.63
N ALA A 67 -0.03 36.25 9.33
CA ALA A 67 -0.99 35.29 8.77
C ALA A 67 -0.60 33.83 9.09
N ALA A 68 0.70 33.54 9.14
CA ALA A 68 1.24 32.26 9.59
C ALA A 68 1.15 32.05 11.12
N GLY A 69 0.65 33.03 11.87
CA GLY A 69 0.39 32.92 13.31
C GLY A 69 1.60 33.19 14.21
N LEU A 70 2.66 33.84 13.72
CA LEU A 70 3.80 34.21 14.56
C LEU A 70 3.43 35.35 15.54
N ALA A 71 3.99 35.28 16.76
CA ALA A 71 3.91 36.36 17.73
C ALA A 71 4.72 37.58 17.24
N LEU A 72 4.31 38.79 17.61
CA LEU A 72 4.96 40.01 17.11
C LEU A 72 6.46 40.08 17.46
N ALA A 73 6.86 39.55 18.63
CA ALA A 73 8.26 39.45 19.03
C ALA A 73 9.09 38.58 18.06
N ASP A 74 8.55 37.42 17.66
CA ASP A 74 9.20 36.53 16.68
C ASP A 74 9.23 37.15 15.29
N VAL A 75 8.18 37.89 14.92
CA VAL A 75 8.14 38.66 13.66
C VAL A 75 9.28 39.68 13.63
N VAL A 76 9.51 40.43 14.71
CA VAL A 76 10.63 41.37 14.82
C VAL A 76 11.97 40.65 14.72
N ALA A 77 12.12 39.51 15.42
CA ALA A 77 13.34 38.71 15.35
C ALA A 77 13.64 38.21 13.92
N VAL A 78 12.62 37.90 13.12
CA VAL A 78 12.76 37.51 11.71
C VAL A 78 13.05 38.70 10.80
N LEU A 79 12.41 39.85 11.05
CA LEU A 79 12.56 41.05 10.22
C LEU A 79 13.91 41.76 10.42
N ASP A 80 14.40 41.78 11.66
CA ASP A 80 15.53 42.63 12.07
C ASP A 80 16.74 41.82 12.59
N GLY A 81 16.60 40.51 12.78
CA GLY A 81 17.65 39.61 13.26
C GLY A 81 18.55 39.04 12.15
N PRO A 82 19.66 38.37 12.52
CA PRO A 82 20.55 37.70 11.58
C PRO A 82 19.83 36.53 10.88
N ALA A 83 20.29 36.19 9.67
CA ALA A 83 19.66 35.16 8.83
C ALA A 83 19.57 33.79 9.53
N GLU A 84 20.59 33.40 10.31
CA GLU A 84 20.53 32.15 11.08
C GLU A 84 19.43 32.18 12.16
N GLY A 85 19.33 33.29 12.91
CA GLY A 85 18.33 33.45 13.97
C GLY A 85 16.90 33.49 13.42
N ALA A 86 16.70 34.20 12.31
CA ALA A 86 15.41 34.23 11.61
C ALA A 86 14.99 32.81 11.16
N ARG A 87 15.94 32.03 10.62
CA ARG A 87 15.68 30.65 10.20
C ARG A 87 15.29 29.75 11.37
N GLU A 88 15.99 29.85 12.49
CA GLU A 88 15.71 29.07 13.69
C GLU A 88 14.30 29.35 14.24
N VAL A 89 13.90 30.62 14.30
CA VAL A 89 12.55 31.03 14.72
C VAL A 89 11.48 30.43 13.81
N LEU A 90 11.67 30.50 12.48
CA LEU A 90 10.73 29.96 11.50
C LEU A 90 10.64 28.43 11.56
N GLU A 91 11.76 27.73 11.70
CA GLU A 91 11.80 26.27 11.81
C GLU A 91 11.13 25.80 13.10
N ARG A 92 11.37 26.49 14.22
CA ARG A 92 10.72 26.22 15.51
C ARG A 92 9.20 26.42 15.43
N HIS A 93 8.74 27.53 14.85
CA HIS A 93 7.31 27.79 14.66
C HIS A 93 6.67 26.74 13.74
N ARG A 94 7.35 26.39 12.63
CA ARG A 94 6.88 25.34 11.72
C ARG A 94 6.74 23.99 12.42
N ALA A 95 7.68 23.63 13.28
CA ALA A 95 7.61 22.41 14.08
C ALA A 95 6.43 22.46 15.07
N ALA A 96 6.28 23.57 15.79
CA ALA A 96 5.20 23.75 16.76
C ALA A 96 3.80 23.76 16.13
N VAL A 97 3.63 24.34 14.95
CA VAL A 97 2.36 24.31 14.19
C VAL A 97 2.04 22.88 13.74
N ARG A 98 3.03 22.15 13.21
CA ARG A 98 2.84 20.75 12.80
C ARG A 98 2.44 19.85 13.97
N GLU A 99 3.08 20.03 15.12
CA GLU A 99 2.78 19.24 16.31
C GLU A 99 1.36 19.52 16.83
N ARG A 100 0.96 20.80 16.89
CA ARG A 100 -0.42 21.17 17.23
C ARG A 100 -1.43 20.61 16.23
N GLY A 101 -1.10 20.61 14.93
CA GLY A 101 -1.94 20.01 13.90
C GLY A 101 -2.12 18.51 14.12
N ARG A 102 -1.03 17.77 14.35
CA ARG A 102 -1.08 16.33 14.67
C ARG A 102 -1.91 16.03 15.91
N ALA A 103 -1.69 16.78 16.99
CA ALA A 103 -2.44 16.60 18.23
C ALA A 103 -3.94 16.93 18.05
N ALA A 104 -4.26 17.97 17.26
CA ALA A 104 -5.64 18.30 16.93
C ALA A 104 -6.30 17.20 16.08
N ASP A 105 -5.62 16.70 15.05
CA ASP A 105 -6.10 15.58 14.22
C ASP A 105 -6.30 14.32 15.05
N GLU A 106 -5.41 14.04 16.01
CA GLU A 106 -5.54 12.90 16.92
C GLU A 106 -6.74 13.04 17.86
N ALA A 107 -6.92 14.22 18.47
CA ALA A 107 -8.07 14.49 19.32
C ALA A 107 -9.39 14.41 18.53
N ILE A 108 -9.43 14.96 17.31
CA ILE A 108 -10.60 14.88 16.42
C ILE A 108 -10.88 13.43 16.06
N ARG A 109 -9.86 12.65 15.69
CA ARG A 109 -10.00 11.22 15.38
C ARG A 109 -10.52 10.42 16.57
N ALA A 110 -10.04 10.71 17.78
CA ALA A 110 -10.51 10.06 19.00
C ALA A 110 -11.99 10.37 19.28
N VAL A 111 -12.41 11.62 19.12
CA VAL A 111 -13.82 12.03 19.26
C VAL A 111 -14.67 11.37 18.17
N LEU A 112 -14.22 11.41 16.93
CA LEU A 112 -14.88 10.81 15.78
C LEU A 112 -15.03 9.29 15.93
N GLY A 113 -14.03 8.58 16.44
CA GLY A 113 -14.09 7.14 16.73
C GLY A 113 -15.08 6.75 17.84
N GLY A 114 -15.42 7.69 18.74
CA GLY A 114 -16.41 7.48 19.80
C GLY A 114 -17.86 7.80 19.42
N LEU A 115 -18.09 8.39 18.24
CA LEU A 115 -19.44 8.70 17.76
C LEU A 115 -20.07 7.47 17.07
N PRO A 116 -21.37 7.19 17.29
CA PRO A 116 -22.07 6.14 16.55
C PRO A 116 -22.01 6.42 15.04
N GLY A 117 -21.37 5.52 14.27
CA GLY A 117 -21.15 5.69 12.82
C GLY A 117 -19.94 6.55 12.43
N GLY A 118 -19.00 6.82 13.34
CA GLY A 118 -17.81 7.63 13.05
C GLY A 118 -16.57 6.87 12.54
N PRO A 119 -15.58 7.59 11.95
CA PRO A 119 -14.47 7.09 11.13
C PRO A 119 -13.36 6.40 11.95
N GLY A 120 -13.68 5.23 12.49
CA GLY A 120 -12.71 4.15 12.71
C GLY A 120 -13.02 2.93 11.85
N VAL A 121 -14.26 2.85 11.34
CA VAL A 121 -14.76 1.67 10.64
C VAL A 121 -14.42 1.77 9.16
N THR A 122 -13.72 0.76 8.66
CA THR A 122 -13.57 0.49 7.24
C THR A 122 -14.84 -0.21 6.76
N GLU A 123 -15.50 0.34 5.75
CA GLU A 123 -16.63 -0.29 5.06
C GLU A 123 -16.34 -0.39 3.57
N PHE A 124 -16.52 -1.58 2.98
CA PHE A 124 -16.34 -1.78 1.55
C PHE A 124 -17.32 -2.79 0.95
N THR A 125 -17.59 -2.66 -0.34
CA THR A 125 -18.54 -3.50 -1.08
C THR A 125 -17.84 -4.31 -2.17
N LEU A 126 -18.07 -5.61 -2.19
CA LEU A 126 -17.56 -6.55 -3.20
C LEU A 126 -18.68 -7.35 -3.85
N GLY A 127 -18.46 -7.87 -5.05
CA GLY A 127 -19.31 -8.92 -5.60
C GLY A 127 -19.26 -10.18 -4.74
N GLY A 128 -20.41 -10.78 -4.42
CA GLY A 128 -20.45 -11.99 -3.58
C GLY A 128 -19.69 -13.16 -4.20
N ALA A 129 -19.80 -13.34 -5.52
CA ALA A 129 -19.04 -14.33 -6.28
C ALA A 129 -17.53 -14.02 -6.33
N GLU A 130 -17.14 -12.73 -6.34
CA GLU A 130 -15.74 -12.31 -6.33
C GLU A 130 -15.06 -12.61 -5.00
N LEU A 131 -15.73 -12.31 -3.87
CA LEU A 131 -15.26 -12.70 -2.54
C LEU A 131 -15.09 -14.22 -2.43
N ALA A 132 -16.07 -14.97 -2.92
CA ALA A 132 -16.01 -16.44 -2.93
C ALA A 132 -14.86 -16.97 -3.78
N SER A 133 -14.62 -16.36 -4.94
CA SER A 133 -13.49 -16.71 -5.80
C SER A 133 -12.16 -16.39 -5.15
N ALA A 134 -12.01 -15.20 -4.57
CA ALA A 134 -10.79 -14.80 -3.87
C ALA A 134 -10.46 -15.76 -2.72
N ALA A 135 -11.45 -16.08 -1.88
CA ALA A 135 -11.30 -17.05 -0.80
C ALA A 135 -10.79 -18.41 -1.30
N ARG A 136 -11.39 -18.97 -2.37
CA ARG A 136 -10.97 -20.26 -2.94
C ARG A 136 -9.57 -20.23 -3.55
N GLN A 137 -9.13 -19.09 -4.09
CA GLN A 137 -7.81 -18.96 -4.72
C GLN A 137 -6.68 -18.82 -3.70
N VAL A 138 -6.93 -18.15 -2.56
CA VAL A 138 -5.89 -17.85 -1.57
C VAL A 138 -5.84 -18.84 -0.42
N ALA A 139 -7.00 -19.32 0.07
CA ALA A 139 -7.07 -20.18 1.24
C ALA A 139 -6.21 -21.46 1.14
N PRO A 140 -6.04 -22.11 -0.04
CA PRO A 140 -5.16 -23.26 -0.15
C PRO A 140 -3.70 -22.96 0.21
N ALA A 141 -3.25 -21.71 0.09
CA ALA A 141 -1.87 -21.34 0.45
C ALA A 141 -1.67 -21.12 1.97
N ALA A 142 -2.73 -21.19 2.78
CA ALA A 142 -2.61 -21.12 4.23
C ALA A 142 -2.05 -22.43 4.81
N GLY A 143 -1.14 -22.31 5.77
CA GLY A 143 -0.48 -23.43 6.43
C GLY A 143 -1.34 -24.09 7.50
N ARG A 144 -0.92 -25.27 7.97
CA ARG A 144 -1.55 -25.97 9.10
C ARG A 144 -0.54 -26.29 10.21
N ASP A 145 0.59 -25.60 10.23
CA ASP A 145 1.68 -25.80 11.19
C ASP A 145 1.26 -25.26 12.57
N PRO A 146 1.08 -26.11 13.60
CA PRO A 146 0.71 -25.65 14.93
C PRO A 146 1.76 -24.74 15.58
N GLY A 147 3.01 -24.79 15.11
CA GLY A 147 4.08 -23.88 15.55
C GLY A 147 3.97 -22.46 14.97
N HIS A 148 3.16 -22.27 13.91
CA HIS A 148 2.91 -20.98 13.28
C HIS A 148 1.41 -20.79 12.97
N PRO A 149 0.53 -20.68 13.99
CA PRO A 149 -0.93 -20.62 13.79
C PRO A 149 -1.39 -19.49 12.86
N VAL A 150 -0.69 -18.35 12.88
CA VAL A 150 -0.97 -17.20 12.01
C VAL A 150 -0.91 -17.53 10.51
N LEU A 151 -0.15 -18.57 10.13
CA LEU A 151 -0.07 -19.02 8.73
C LEU A 151 -1.32 -19.80 8.30
N GLY A 152 -2.15 -20.27 9.24
CA GLY A 152 -3.47 -20.83 8.96
C GLY A 152 -4.54 -19.78 8.62
N CYS A 153 -4.20 -18.50 8.78
CA CYS A 153 -5.05 -17.39 8.42
C CYS A 153 -4.76 -16.85 7.00
N VAL A 154 -5.77 -16.19 6.45
CA VAL A 154 -5.66 -15.27 5.33
C VAL A 154 -5.64 -13.85 5.88
N LEU A 155 -4.62 -13.08 5.51
CA LEU A 155 -4.54 -11.66 5.75
C LEU A 155 -5.43 -10.93 4.73
N LEU A 156 -6.42 -10.20 5.22
CA LEU A 156 -7.18 -9.22 4.46
C LEU A 156 -6.60 -7.85 4.75
N GLU A 157 -6.25 -7.11 3.71
CA GLU A 157 -5.70 -5.77 3.79
C GLU A 157 -6.46 -4.82 2.89
N PHE A 158 -6.86 -3.68 3.44
CA PHE A 158 -7.63 -2.65 2.76
C PHE A 158 -6.76 -1.41 2.58
N GLU A 159 -6.64 -0.95 1.34
CA GLU A 159 -6.04 0.33 0.98
C GLU A 159 -7.06 1.20 0.22
N GLU A 160 -6.66 2.42 -0.16
CA GLU A 160 -7.56 3.46 -0.66
C GLU A 160 -8.57 3.02 -1.73
N ASP A 161 -8.20 2.10 -2.63
CA ASP A 161 -9.05 1.64 -3.74
C ASP A 161 -9.00 0.12 -4.00
N GLU A 162 -8.37 -0.66 -3.12
CA GLU A 162 -8.13 -2.09 -3.32
C GLU A 162 -8.23 -2.90 -2.02
N VAL A 163 -8.71 -4.14 -2.16
CA VAL A 163 -8.71 -5.16 -1.10
C VAL A 163 -7.80 -6.30 -1.50
N ARG A 164 -6.84 -6.64 -0.65
CA ARG A 164 -5.89 -7.72 -0.85
C ARG A 164 -6.16 -8.88 0.10
N PHE A 165 -6.14 -10.08 -0.44
CA PHE A 165 -6.21 -11.33 0.31
C PHE A 165 -4.88 -12.05 0.14
N VAL A 166 -4.23 -12.38 1.26
CA VAL A 166 -2.87 -12.91 1.27
C VAL A 166 -2.78 -14.14 2.16
N ALA A 167 -2.20 -15.22 1.66
CA ALA A 167 -1.99 -16.46 2.41
C ALA A 167 -0.63 -17.08 2.07
N THR A 168 0.00 -17.73 3.05
CA THR A 168 1.29 -18.42 2.85
C THR A 168 1.53 -19.48 3.92
N ASP A 169 2.29 -20.53 3.58
CA ASP A 169 2.62 -21.67 4.43
C ASP A 169 4.13 -21.97 4.52
N ARG A 170 4.96 -20.95 4.24
CA ARG A 170 6.43 -20.98 4.05
C ARG A 170 6.92 -21.58 2.74
N TYR A 171 6.14 -22.44 2.09
CA TYR A 171 6.53 -23.11 0.85
C TYR A 171 5.81 -22.53 -0.38
N ARG A 172 4.67 -21.89 -0.17
CA ARG A 172 3.95 -21.14 -1.20
C ARG A 172 3.34 -19.86 -0.64
N PHE A 173 2.93 -19.00 -1.55
CA PHE A 173 2.29 -17.73 -1.26
C PHE A 173 1.21 -17.47 -2.32
N ALA A 174 0.06 -16.96 -1.91
CA ALA A 174 -0.99 -16.52 -2.80
C ALA A 174 -1.47 -15.11 -2.43
N LEU A 175 -1.61 -14.25 -3.44
CA LEU A 175 -2.14 -12.89 -3.34
C LEU A 175 -3.27 -12.71 -4.35
N ARG A 176 -4.42 -12.24 -3.87
CA ARG A 176 -5.55 -11.83 -4.69
C ARG A 176 -5.88 -10.37 -4.40
N THR A 177 -5.97 -9.55 -5.45
CA THR A 177 -6.37 -8.14 -5.34
C THR A 177 -7.73 -7.94 -6.00
N LEU A 178 -8.68 -7.37 -5.27
CA LEU A 178 -10.00 -6.99 -5.77
C LEU A 178 -10.18 -5.48 -5.65
N ARG A 179 -10.99 -4.90 -6.54
CA ARG A 179 -11.39 -3.49 -6.49
C ARG A 179 -12.83 -3.41 -6.02
N PRO A 180 -13.11 -2.88 -4.82
CA PRO A 180 -14.46 -2.76 -4.33
C PRO A 180 -15.27 -1.71 -5.10
N SER A 181 -16.59 -1.89 -5.19
CA SER A 181 -17.49 -0.92 -5.83
C SER A 181 -17.70 0.33 -4.98
N ALA A 182 -17.51 0.20 -3.66
CA ALA A 182 -17.46 1.29 -2.69
C ALA A 182 -16.45 0.95 -1.60
N LEU A 183 -15.66 1.93 -1.14
CA LEU A 183 -14.77 1.78 0.01
C LEU A 183 -14.72 3.11 0.77
N THR A 184 -14.84 3.04 2.10
CA THR A 184 -14.77 4.17 3.02
C THR A 184 -14.05 3.78 4.30
N GLY A 185 -13.42 4.76 4.96
CA GLY A 185 -12.68 4.55 6.21
C GLY A 185 -11.17 4.42 6.02
N PRO A 186 -10.42 4.25 7.13
CA PRO A 186 -8.96 4.14 7.09
C PRO A 186 -8.51 2.78 6.51
N PRO A 187 -7.24 2.67 6.07
CA PRO A 187 -6.66 1.37 5.75
C PRO A 187 -6.63 0.48 6.99
N GLY A 188 -6.77 -0.83 6.78
CA GLY A 188 -6.89 -1.80 7.85
C GLY A 188 -6.39 -3.17 7.46
N ARG A 189 -6.04 -3.98 8.45
CA ARG A 189 -5.56 -5.34 8.28
C ARG A 189 -6.28 -6.28 9.24
N PHE A 190 -6.70 -7.45 8.75
CA PHE A 190 -7.44 -8.43 9.53
C PHE A 190 -6.98 -9.82 9.16
N LEU A 191 -6.86 -10.69 10.15
CA LEU A 191 -6.57 -12.10 9.93
C LEU A 191 -7.86 -12.89 10.08
N ILE A 192 -8.18 -13.70 9.07
CA ILE A 192 -9.34 -14.58 9.08
C ILE A 192 -8.85 -16.00 8.85
N GLU A 193 -9.24 -16.93 9.71
CA GLU A 193 -8.96 -18.36 9.51
C GLU A 193 -9.39 -18.80 8.10
N ALA A 194 -8.52 -19.53 7.40
CA ALA A 194 -8.73 -19.86 5.99
C ALA A 194 -10.05 -20.60 5.75
N ASP A 195 -10.38 -21.58 6.60
CA ASP A 195 -11.62 -22.33 6.52
C ASP A 195 -12.86 -21.45 6.78
N ALA A 196 -12.74 -20.48 7.69
CA ALA A 196 -13.80 -19.51 7.96
C ALA A 196 -14.03 -18.59 6.75
N LEU A 197 -12.94 -18.11 6.11
CA LEU A 197 -13.03 -17.29 4.90
C LEU A 197 -13.70 -18.05 3.74
N VAL A 198 -13.36 -19.33 3.55
CA VAL A 198 -14.00 -20.17 2.51
C VAL A 198 -15.49 -20.34 2.79
N ALA A 199 -15.88 -20.63 4.04
CA ALA A 199 -17.28 -20.75 4.43
C ALA A 199 -18.06 -19.43 4.27
N LEU A 200 -17.43 -18.29 4.58
CA LEU A 200 -17.99 -16.95 4.36
C LEU A 200 -18.17 -16.65 2.87
N GLY A 201 -17.15 -16.95 2.06
CA GLY A 201 -17.21 -16.81 0.61
C GLY A 201 -18.35 -17.64 0.00
N ALA A 202 -18.49 -18.91 0.41
CA ALA A 202 -19.58 -19.78 -0.06
C ALA A 202 -20.97 -19.24 0.31
N TRP A 203 -21.10 -18.66 1.50
CA TRP A 203 -22.34 -18.01 1.94
C TRP A 203 -22.64 -16.72 1.17
N ALA A 204 -21.61 -15.93 0.86
CA ALA A 204 -21.69 -14.69 0.10
C ALA A 204 -21.95 -14.91 -1.41
N ALA A 205 -21.56 -16.06 -1.96
CA ALA A 205 -21.54 -16.32 -3.41
C ALA A 205 -22.88 -16.11 -4.13
N ARG A 206 -24.01 -16.22 -3.42
CA ARG A 206 -25.36 -16.04 -3.98
C ARG A 206 -25.86 -14.60 -3.96
N ALA A 207 -25.17 -13.71 -3.25
CA ALA A 207 -25.49 -12.29 -3.23
C ALA A 207 -24.81 -11.58 -4.40
N ALA A 208 -25.53 -10.65 -5.03
CA ALA A 208 -24.94 -9.80 -6.06
C ALA A 208 -23.77 -8.98 -5.47
N GLU A 209 -24.00 -8.40 -4.29
CA GLU A 209 -23.02 -7.63 -3.53
C GLU A 209 -23.05 -8.00 -2.05
N VAL A 210 -21.89 -7.89 -1.42
CA VAL A 210 -21.71 -7.99 0.02
C VAL A 210 -21.00 -6.75 0.53
N THR A 211 -21.46 -6.23 1.66
CA THR A 211 -20.82 -5.12 2.38
C THR A 211 -20.07 -5.69 3.57
N VAL A 212 -18.81 -5.32 3.70
CA VAL A 212 -17.96 -5.70 4.82
C VAL A 212 -17.69 -4.47 5.66
N THR A 213 -17.84 -4.61 6.97
CA THR A 213 -17.64 -3.55 7.95
C THR A 213 -16.61 -4.05 8.97
N ALA A 214 -15.54 -3.32 9.21
CA ALA A 214 -14.49 -3.72 10.15
C ALA A 214 -13.92 -2.49 10.88
N GLY A 215 -13.81 -2.56 12.21
CA GLY A 215 -13.15 -1.50 12.99
C GLY A 215 -11.66 -1.76 13.20
N PRO A 216 -10.90 -0.79 13.70
CA PRO A 216 -9.46 -0.95 13.88
C PRO A 216 -9.15 -2.00 14.94
N GLU A 217 -7.95 -2.59 14.86
CA GLU A 217 -7.46 -3.59 15.81
C GLU A 217 -7.62 -3.07 17.26
N GLY A 218 -8.24 -3.85 18.13
CA GLY A 218 -8.51 -3.46 19.53
C GLY A 218 -9.72 -2.54 19.76
N SER A 219 -10.49 -2.17 18.74
CA SER A 219 -11.69 -1.31 18.89
C SER A 219 -12.93 -2.00 19.48
N GLY A 220 -12.95 -3.34 19.50
CA GLY A 220 -14.13 -4.12 19.88
C GLY A 220 -15.26 -4.12 18.84
N ILE A 221 -15.07 -3.47 17.69
CA ILE A 221 -16.01 -3.52 16.56
C ILE A 221 -15.80 -4.85 15.82
N PRO A 222 -16.83 -5.69 15.66
CA PRO A 222 -16.70 -6.97 14.97
C PRO A 222 -16.43 -6.77 13.48
N PHE A 223 -15.72 -7.72 12.88
CA PHE A 223 -15.64 -7.82 11.43
C PHE A 223 -16.96 -8.43 10.94
N THR A 224 -17.79 -7.67 10.25
CA THR A 224 -19.13 -8.08 9.84
C THR A 224 -19.25 -8.11 8.32
N ILE A 225 -19.76 -9.20 7.77
CA ILE A 225 -20.16 -9.30 6.35
C ILE A 225 -21.68 -9.33 6.26
N ARG A 226 -22.25 -8.44 5.45
CA ARG A 226 -23.69 -8.26 5.27
C ARG A 226 -24.08 -8.37 3.80
N HIS A 227 -25.21 -9.00 3.54
CA HIS A 227 -25.94 -8.91 2.26
C HIS A 227 -27.45 -8.89 2.53
N PRO A 228 -28.31 -8.67 1.52
CA PRO A 228 -29.76 -8.56 1.76
C PRO A 228 -30.40 -9.78 2.45
N GLY A 229 -29.81 -10.96 2.34
CA GLY A 229 -30.28 -12.20 2.96
C GLY A 229 -29.73 -12.47 4.37
N GLY A 230 -28.88 -11.61 4.93
CA GLY A 230 -28.40 -11.74 6.31
C GLY A 230 -27.04 -11.11 6.60
N SER A 231 -26.61 -11.24 7.85
CA SER A 231 -25.32 -10.74 8.34
C SER A 231 -24.58 -11.85 9.09
N ARG A 232 -23.25 -11.85 9.00
CA ARG A 232 -22.38 -12.73 9.79
C ARG A 232 -21.23 -11.94 10.38
N ASP A 233 -21.03 -12.13 11.67
CA ASP A 233 -19.86 -11.61 12.37
C ASP A 233 -18.74 -12.64 12.32
N VAL A 234 -17.53 -12.14 12.16
CA VAL A 234 -16.28 -12.89 12.08
C VAL A 234 -15.41 -12.38 13.20
N VAL A 235 -14.83 -13.30 13.96
CA VAL A 235 -13.82 -12.97 14.97
C VAL A 235 -12.48 -13.03 14.26
N PRO A 236 -11.77 -11.90 14.09
CA PRO A 236 -10.43 -11.93 13.53
C PRO A 236 -9.48 -12.70 14.44
N ALA A 237 -8.51 -13.40 13.86
CA ALA A 237 -7.42 -14.00 14.60
C ALA A 237 -6.41 -12.93 15.02
N ASP A 238 -5.75 -13.15 16.16
CA ASP A 238 -4.64 -12.30 16.62
C ASP A 238 -3.30 -12.85 16.10
N GLY A 239 -2.38 -11.95 15.75
CA GLY A 239 -1.02 -12.34 15.39
C GLY A 239 -0.35 -11.40 14.39
N ALA A 240 0.98 -11.52 14.29
CA ALA A 240 1.75 -10.80 13.28
C ALA A 240 1.92 -11.68 12.03
N PHE A 241 1.27 -11.29 10.93
CA PHE A 241 1.46 -11.94 9.64
C PHE A 241 2.84 -11.55 9.04
N PRO A 242 3.52 -12.45 8.30
CA PRO A 242 4.79 -12.13 7.65
C PRO A 242 4.74 -10.86 6.78
N ALA A 243 5.86 -10.12 6.73
CA ALA A 243 6.03 -8.90 5.92
C ALA A 243 6.12 -9.20 4.41
N TYR A 244 5.02 -9.64 3.83
CA TYR A 244 4.98 -10.16 2.46
C TYR A 244 5.36 -9.13 1.39
N ARG A 245 5.14 -7.84 1.65
CA ARG A 245 5.51 -6.77 0.71
C ARG A 245 7.00 -6.69 0.46
N GLU A 246 7.80 -6.87 1.51
CA GLU A 246 9.26 -6.90 1.40
C GLU A 246 9.71 -8.15 0.63
N MET A 247 9.07 -9.29 0.88
CA MET A 247 9.30 -10.52 0.13
C MET A 247 9.03 -10.32 -1.37
N LEU A 248 7.89 -9.72 -1.73
CA LEU A 248 7.54 -9.44 -3.13
C LEU A 248 8.50 -8.43 -3.77
N ALA A 249 8.88 -7.38 -3.04
CA ALA A 249 9.83 -6.37 -3.53
C ALA A 249 11.25 -6.92 -3.74
N ALA A 250 11.62 -7.99 -3.03
CA ALA A 250 12.90 -8.66 -3.16
C ALA A 250 12.95 -9.70 -4.31
N LEU A 251 11.85 -9.92 -5.03
CA LEU A 251 11.82 -10.83 -6.17
C LEU A 251 12.59 -10.25 -7.35
N GLU A 252 13.54 -11.03 -7.87
CA GLU A 252 14.24 -10.71 -9.10
C GLU A 252 13.35 -10.99 -10.33
N GLY A 253 13.66 -10.36 -11.46
CA GLY A 253 12.93 -10.60 -12.71
C GLY A 253 13.10 -12.04 -13.23
N PRO A 254 12.11 -12.59 -13.96
CA PRO A 254 12.16 -13.96 -14.44
C PRO A 254 13.25 -14.14 -15.50
N ALA A 255 14.01 -15.22 -15.38
CA ALA A 255 14.98 -15.70 -16.36
C ALA A 255 14.31 -16.54 -17.46
N HIS A 256 13.27 -17.28 -17.08
CA HIS A 256 12.52 -18.13 -17.98
C HIS A 256 11.03 -17.90 -17.81
N ARG A 257 10.33 -17.86 -18.94
CA ARG A 257 8.87 -17.77 -19.04
C ARG A 257 8.38 -18.95 -19.84
N VAL A 258 7.48 -19.74 -19.25
CA VAL A 258 6.95 -20.93 -19.89
C VAL A 258 5.44 -20.98 -19.75
N VAL A 259 4.74 -21.02 -20.89
CA VAL A 259 3.29 -21.22 -20.95
C VAL A 259 3.00 -22.68 -21.29
N VAL A 260 2.09 -23.30 -20.54
CA VAL A 260 1.71 -24.71 -20.67
C VAL A 260 0.23 -24.90 -20.35
N ASP A 261 -0.39 -25.93 -20.93
CA ASP A 261 -1.75 -26.35 -20.60
C ASP A 261 -1.84 -26.74 -19.11
N ARG A 262 -2.70 -26.03 -18.39
CA ARG A 262 -2.88 -26.16 -16.94
C ARG A 262 -3.44 -27.53 -16.57
N ALA A 263 -4.46 -28.00 -17.29
CA ALA A 263 -5.14 -29.26 -16.96
C ALA A 263 -4.22 -30.46 -17.22
N ALA A 264 -3.45 -30.42 -18.30
CA ALA A 264 -2.47 -31.45 -18.64
C ALA A 264 -1.30 -31.45 -17.65
N LEU A 265 -0.87 -30.29 -17.15
CA LEU A 265 0.14 -30.21 -16.10
C LEU A 265 -0.36 -30.81 -14.78
N ILE A 266 -1.58 -30.48 -14.34
CA ILE A 266 -2.19 -31.08 -13.14
C ILE A 266 -2.28 -32.61 -13.29
N ALA A 267 -2.81 -33.11 -14.42
CA ALA A 267 -2.91 -34.55 -14.67
C ALA A 267 -1.54 -35.25 -14.68
N ALA A 268 -0.49 -34.56 -15.12
CA ALA A 268 0.88 -35.07 -15.06
C ALA A 268 1.41 -35.17 -13.62
N LEU A 269 1.05 -34.22 -12.74
CA LEU A 269 1.36 -34.29 -11.31
C LEU A 269 0.61 -35.45 -10.64
N ASP A 270 -0.67 -35.61 -10.94
CA ASP A 270 -1.49 -36.71 -10.42
C ASP A 270 -0.93 -38.08 -10.83
N THR A 271 -0.44 -38.20 -12.06
CA THR A 271 0.22 -39.41 -12.57
C THR A 271 1.51 -39.76 -11.81
N CYS A 272 2.25 -38.76 -11.32
CA CYS A 272 3.40 -38.99 -10.45
C CYS A 272 2.99 -39.50 -9.06
N GLY A 273 1.80 -39.11 -8.59
CA GLY A 273 1.23 -39.41 -7.27
C GLY A 273 1.45 -38.27 -6.27
N ALA A 274 0.44 -37.95 -5.47
CA ALA A 274 0.49 -36.83 -4.51
C ALA A 274 1.48 -37.07 -3.34
N ASP A 275 1.77 -38.33 -3.01
CA ASP A 275 2.61 -38.70 -1.87
C ASP A 275 4.12 -38.67 -2.18
N VAL A 276 4.51 -38.30 -3.41
CA VAL A 276 5.94 -38.23 -3.75
C VAL A 276 6.56 -36.93 -3.23
N PRO A 277 7.77 -36.97 -2.68
CA PRO A 277 8.40 -35.79 -2.08
C PRO A 277 8.81 -34.74 -3.12
N ALA A 278 8.95 -35.13 -4.39
CA ALA A 278 9.31 -34.23 -5.46
C ALA A 278 8.91 -34.79 -6.83
N VAL A 279 8.54 -33.89 -7.74
CA VAL A 279 8.49 -34.10 -9.19
C VAL A 279 9.52 -33.22 -9.88
N ALA A 280 10.12 -33.72 -10.95
CA ALA A 280 11.04 -32.95 -11.78
C ALA A 280 10.31 -32.41 -13.01
N VAL A 281 10.33 -31.09 -13.15
CA VAL A 281 9.86 -30.35 -14.32
C VAL A 281 11.09 -29.91 -15.12
N GLU A 282 11.22 -30.42 -16.33
CA GLU A 282 12.31 -30.11 -17.25
C GLU A 282 11.81 -29.30 -18.44
N LEU A 283 12.41 -28.13 -18.64
CA LEU A 283 12.08 -27.20 -19.71
C LEU A 283 12.96 -27.47 -20.94
N GLY A 284 12.36 -28.08 -21.97
CA GLY A 284 12.95 -28.19 -23.31
C GLY A 284 12.75 -26.92 -24.14
N ARG A 285 13.01 -26.98 -25.46
CA ARG A 285 12.78 -25.84 -26.39
C ARG A 285 11.30 -25.57 -26.65
N ASP A 286 10.53 -26.63 -26.87
CA ASP A 286 9.14 -26.63 -27.32
C ASP A 286 8.22 -27.48 -26.42
N ARG A 287 8.79 -27.98 -25.32
CA ARG A 287 8.14 -28.97 -24.46
C ARG A 287 8.55 -28.85 -23.01
N LEU A 288 7.62 -29.20 -22.14
CA LEU A 288 7.80 -29.38 -20.71
C LEU A 288 7.66 -30.86 -20.37
N LEU A 289 8.68 -31.44 -19.76
CA LEU A 289 8.70 -32.83 -19.32
C LEU A 289 8.45 -32.88 -17.81
N VAL A 290 7.45 -33.68 -17.41
CA VAL A 290 7.17 -33.98 -15.99
C VAL A 290 7.60 -35.42 -15.71
N SER A 291 8.39 -35.61 -14.66
CA SER A 291 8.95 -36.93 -14.34
C SER A 291 9.12 -37.13 -12.83
N ARG A 292 9.18 -38.41 -12.43
CA ARG A 292 9.55 -38.78 -11.06
C ARG A 292 11.08 -38.76 -10.92
N PRO A 293 11.66 -37.96 -10.01
CA PRO A 293 13.12 -37.75 -9.96
C PRO A 293 13.91 -38.99 -9.55
N ASP A 294 13.30 -39.83 -8.71
CA ASP A 294 13.86 -41.05 -8.12
C ASP A 294 13.98 -42.20 -9.13
N THR A 295 12.94 -42.38 -9.95
CA THR A 295 12.81 -43.48 -10.91
C THR A 295 13.15 -43.06 -12.34
N GLY A 296 13.13 -41.76 -12.63
CA GLY A 296 13.27 -41.22 -13.98
C GLY A 296 12.05 -41.48 -14.89
N VAL A 297 10.96 -42.03 -14.34
CA VAL A 297 9.75 -42.32 -15.11
C VAL A 297 9.12 -41.00 -15.58
N CYS A 298 8.98 -40.88 -16.89
CA CYS A 298 8.29 -39.77 -17.55
C CYS A 298 6.78 -39.91 -17.35
N ALA A 299 6.17 -38.98 -16.61
CA ALA A 299 4.73 -38.92 -16.44
C ALA A 299 4.05 -38.29 -17.66
N ALA A 300 4.60 -37.20 -18.19
CA ALA A 300 4.05 -36.52 -19.35
C ALA A 300 5.08 -35.70 -20.13
N ARG A 301 4.83 -35.54 -21.43
CA ARG A 301 5.51 -34.57 -22.30
C ARG A 301 4.46 -33.60 -22.82
N LEU A 302 4.52 -32.36 -22.34
CA LEU A 302 3.55 -31.32 -22.63
C LEU A 302 4.14 -30.36 -23.65
N ALA A 303 3.33 -29.89 -24.60
CA ALA A 303 3.72 -28.76 -25.44
C ALA A 303 3.86 -27.51 -24.56
N ALA A 304 4.89 -26.71 -24.83
CA ALA A 304 5.14 -25.49 -24.06
C ALA A 304 5.66 -24.37 -24.95
N VAL A 305 5.20 -23.14 -24.68
CA VAL A 305 5.70 -21.92 -25.33
C VAL A 305 6.65 -21.24 -24.37
N ARG A 306 7.86 -20.90 -24.82
CA ARG A 306 8.86 -20.22 -23.99
C ARG A 306 9.75 -19.28 -24.81
N GLU A 307 10.40 -18.37 -24.11
CA GLU A 307 11.52 -17.61 -24.66
C GLU A 307 12.76 -18.50 -24.80
N GLU A 308 13.58 -18.25 -25.85
CA GLU A 308 14.84 -18.97 -26.07
C GLU A 308 15.79 -18.74 -24.89
N ALA A 309 15.98 -19.79 -24.10
CA ALA A 309 16.90 -19.79 -22.98
C ALA A 309 17.40 -21.21 -22.69
N GLU A 310 18.37 -21.34 -21.79
CA GLU A 310 18.96 -22.65 -21.46
C GLU A 310 17.93 -23.63 -20.89
N PRO A 311 18.12 -24.94 -21.06
CA PRO A 311 17.29 -25.95 -20.43
C PRO A 311 17.43 -25.87 -18.91
N VAL A 312 16.30 -25.87 -18.21
CA VAL A 312 16.27 -25.83 -16.74
C VAL A 312 15.48 -27.02 -16.22
N ARG A 313 15.97 -27.59 -15.12
CA ARG A 313 15.34 -28.68 -14.39
C ARG A 313 15.04 -28.22 -12.97
N ILE A 314 13.77 -28.26 -12.57
CA ILE A 314 13.30 -27.76 -11.28
C ILE A 314 12.50 -28.84 -10.57
N GLY A 315 12.71 -28.96 -9.27
CA GLY A 315 11.91 -29.83 -8.42
C GLY A 315 10.74 -29.08 -7.82
N PHE A 316 9.57 -29.73 -7.76
CA PHE A 316 8.43 -29.23 -7.01
C PHE A 316 7.86 -30.32 -6.12
N ASP A 317 7.40 -29.95 -4.93
CA ASP A 317 6.48 -30.78 -4.17
C ASP A 317 5.09 -30.73 -4.86
N PRO A 318 4.52 -31.87 -5.31
CA PRO A 318 3.20 -31.91 -5.93
C PRO A 318 2.09 -31.35 -5.03
N ALA A 319 2.17 -31.57 -3.70
CA ALA A 319 1.19 -31.07 -2.75
C ALA A 319 1.20 -29.54 -2.64
N VAL A 320 2.29 -28.89 -3.09
CA VAL A 320 2.42 -27.44 -3.14
C VAL A 320 2.08 -26.90 -4.53
N LEU A 321 2.61 -27.52 -5.60
CA LEU A 321 2.42 -27.05 -6.98
C LEU A 321 0.99 -27.28 -7.49
N ALA A 322 0.40 -28.45 -7.25
CA ALA A 322 -0.93 -28.76 -7.80
C ALA A 322 -2.00 -27.77 -7.31
N PRO A 323 -2.12 -27.44 -6.00
CA PRO A 323 -3.09 -26.43 -5.56
C PRO A 323 -2.82 -25.03 -6.12
N ALA A 324 -1.56 -24.67 -6.37
CA ALA A 324 -1.20 -23.39 -6.99
C ALA A 324 -1.68 -23.33 -8.46
N LEU A 325 -1.58 -24.44 -9.19
CA LEU A 325 -2.15 -24.58 -10.53
C LEU A 325 -3.68 -24.58 -10.48
N GLU A 326 -4.29 -25.28 -9.52
CA GLU A 326 -5.75 -25.32 -9.37
C GLU A 326 -6.36 -23.94 -9.10
N ALA A 327 -5.68 -23.09 -8.35
CA ALA A 327 -6.12 -21.71 -8.10
C ALA A 327 -6.04 -20.79 -9.33
N ALA A 328 -5.24 -21.14 -10.33
CA ALA A 328 -5.14 -20.41 -11.58
C ALA A 328 -6.44 -20.51 -12.41
N VAL A 329 -6.81 -19.41 -13.05
CA VAL A 329 -7.94 -19.29 -13.99
C VAL A 329 -7.44 -19.46 -15.43
N GLY A 330 -8.28 -20.08 -16.26
CA GLY A 330 -7.98 -20.27 -17.68
C GLY A 330 -7.42 -21.66 -18.03
N PRO A 331 -7.28 -21.95 -19.33
CA PRO A 331 -6.71 -23.20 -19.81
C PRO A 331 -5.18 -23.23 -19.69
N ASP A 332 -4.53 -22.07 -19.71
CA ASP A 332 -3.08 -21.93 -19.74
C ASP A 332 -2.52 -21.34 -18.44
N VAL A 333 -1.32 -21.78 -18.08
CA VAL A 333 -0.55 -21.24 -16.95
C VAL A 333 0.84 -20.79 -17.40
N LEU A 334 1.27 -19.63 -16.92
CA LEU A 334 2.60 -19.09 -17.09
C LEU A 334 3.44 -19.39 -15.85
N LEU A 335 4.57 -20.06 -16.04
CA LEU A 335 5.61 -20.26 -15.05
C LEU A 335 6.74 -19.26 -15.29
N GLU A 336 7.01 -18.42 -14.29
CA GLU A 336 8.07 -17.42 -14.27
C GLU A 336 9.15 -17.86 -13.29
N ILE A 337 10.31 -18.23 -13.83
CA ILE A 337 11.40 -18.90 -13.11
C ILE A 337 12.64 -18.01 -13.11
N SER A 338 13.26 -17.84 -11.95
CA SER A 338 14.51 -17.09 -11.78
C SER A 338 15.76 -17.94 -12.10
N PHE A 339 16.91 -17.31 -12.36
CA PHE A 339 18.17 -18.01 -12.67
C PHE A 339 18.68 -18.91 -11.55
N ALA A 340 18.35 -18.60 -10.29
CA ALA A 340 18.77 -19.38 -9.13
C ALA A 340 17.72 -20.46 -8.79
N PRO A 341 18.06 -21.77 -8.85
CA PRO A 341 17.11 -22.88 -8.73
C PRO A 341 16.44 -23.03 -7.36
N ALA A 342 16.88 -22.29 -6.34
CA ALA A 342 16.28 -22.26 -5.01
C ALA A 342 15.37 -21.03 -4.77
N ARG A 343 15.17 -20.18 -5.79
CA ARG A 343 14.28 -19.02 -5.72
C ARG A 343 12.83 -19.43 -6.02
N PRO A 344 11.84 -18.72 -5.47
CA PRO A 344 10.44 -18.99 -5.76
C PRO A 344 10.13 -18.89 -7.26
N VAL A 345 9.19 -19.72 -7.71
CA VAL A 345 8.64 -19.71 -9.06
C VAL A 345 7.27 -19.06 -9.01
N LEU A 346 7.05 -18.04 -9.85
CA LEU A 346 5.75 -17.43 -10.03
C LEU A 346 4.90 -18.32 -10.94
N VAL A 347 3.66 -18.55 -10.53
CA VAL A 347 2.65 -19.24 -11.32
C VAL A 347 1.53 -18.24 -11.56
N ARG A 348 1.25 -17.94 -12.82
CA ARG A 348 0.29 -16.90 -13.22
C ARG A 348 -0.68 -17.44 -14.25
N SER A 349 -1.90 -16.94 -14.20
CA SER A 349 -2.87 -17.12 -15.29
C SER A 349 -2.62 -16.11 -16.40
N ALA A 350 -2.75 -16.54 -17.65
CA ALA A 350 -2.81 -15.60 -18.78
C ALA A 350 -4.06 -14.71 -18.72
N ASP A 351 -5.17 -15.25 -18.17
CA ASP A 351 -6.50 -14.63 -18.22
C ASP A 351 -6.82 -13.72 -17.03
N GLN A 352 -5.96 -13.63 -16.02
CA GLN A 352 -6.27 -12.91 -14.78
C GLN A 352 -5.03 -12.28 -14.12
N GLY A 353 -4.86 -10.97 -14.30
CA GLY A 353 -3.73 -10.21 -13.73
C GLY A 353 -3.82 -9.91 -12.23
N SER A 354 -4.98 -10.11 -11.60
CA SER A 354 -5.25 -9.77 -10.20
C SER A 354 -4.95 -10.89 -9.20
N PHE A 355 -4.50 -12.06 -9.66
CA PHE A 355 -4.05 -13.18 -8.82
C PHE A 355 -2.57 -13.45 -9.07
N THR A 356 -1.80 -13.65 -8.00
CA THR A 356 -0.39 -14.02 -8.05
C THR A 356 -0.16 -15.16 -7.07
N THR A 357 0.49 -16.24 -7.52
CA THR A 357 0.91 -17.30 -6.63
C THR A 357 2.39 -17.66 -6.85
N LEU A 358 3.07 -18.01 -5.77
CA LEU A 358 4.49 -18.38 -5.72
C LEU A 358 4.61 -19.77 -5.13
N VAL A 359 5.53 -20.56 -5.68
CA VAL A 359 5.86 -21.90 -5.18
C VAL A 359 7.37 -22.00 -5.00
N MET A 360 7.80 -22.48 -3.84
CA MET A 360 9.21 -22.78 -3.57
C MET A 360 9.61 -24.09 -4.25
N PRO A 361 10.71 -24.10 -5.01
CA PRO A 361 11.29 -25.33 -5.52
C PRO A 361 11.79 -26.23 -4.38
N VAL A 362 11.84 -27.53 -4.66
CA VAL A 362 12.50 -28.53 -3.80
C VAL A 362 13.77 -29.04 -4.46
N ALA A 363 14.73 -29.44 -3.64
CA ALA A 363 15.96 -30.05 -4.13
C ALA A 363 15.64 -31.38 -4.83
N LEU A 364 16.19 -31.57 -6.02
CA LEU A 364 16.10 -32.84 -6.74
C LEU A 364 17.29 -33.73 -6.41
N PRO A 365 17.09 -35.05 -6.31
CA PRO A 365 18.21 -35.99 -6.27
C PRO A 365 19.02 -35.93 -7.58
N ALA A 366 20.28 -36.34 -7.49
CA ALA A 366 21.13 -36.52 -8.66
C ALA A 366 20.42 -37.43 -9.67
N ARG A 367 20.54 -37.10 -10.96
CA ARG A 367 19.89 -37.88 -12.03
C ARG A 367 20.29 -39.35 -11.88
N PRO A 368 19.33 -40.30 -11.84
CA PRO A 368 19.69 -41.70 -11.93
C PRO A 368 20.51 -41.88 -13.20
N ALA A 369 21.71 -42.46 -13.08
CA ALA A 369 22.53 -42.78 -14.23
C ALA A 369 21.69 -43.64 -15.16
N GLY A 370 21.40 -43.12 -16.36
CA GLY A 370 20.42 -43.72 -17.26
C GLY A 370 20.65 -45.22 -17.38
N GLY A 371 19.61 -46.00 -17.06
CA GLY A 371 19.50 -47.39 -17.48
C GLY A 371 19.62 -47.39 -18.99
N GLY A 372 20.84 -47.66 -19.47
CA GLY A 372 21.13 -47.75 -20.88
C GLY A 372 20.23 -48.80 -21.50
N ARG A 373 19.51 -48.36 -22.54
CA ARG A 373 18.94 -49.14 -23.66
C ARG A 373 18.23 -50.45 -23.31
N ALA A 374 16.97 -50.54 -23.76
CA ALA A 374 16.53 -51.69 -24.55
C ALA A 374 15.21 -51.40 -25.29
N PRO A 375 14.95 -52.06 -26.42
CA PRO A 375 15.79 -52.26 -27.60
C PRO A 375 15.40 -51.34 -28.77
#